data_AF-A0AAN8JUU6-F1
#
_entry.id   AF-A0AAN8JUU6-F1
#
_cell.length_a   1.000
_cell.length_b   1.000
_cell.length_c   1.000
_cell.angle_alpha   90.00
_cell.angle_beta   90.00
_cell.angle_gamma   90.00
#
_symmetry.space_group_name_H-M   'P 1'
#
loop_
_entity.id
_entity.type
_entity.pdbx_description
1 polymer ?
#
loop_
_entity_poly.entity_id
_entity_poly.type
_entity_poly.pdbx_seq_one_letter_code
_entity_poly.pdbx_strand_id
1 'polypeptide(L)'
;MSSSASSKKSKRQTNGIKLATVSSWIQKYDKNKTWLDYELETAGIVNKISCKLCTKYENKINGSRNFNRAFIVGTTGSALKADNLRKHIISDPHIKAVQYENKIGIPAIDIIRKAPIFQSFSGAEEETRERVSKLFDIAYTCKRGNFIF
;
A
#
# COMPACT_ATOMS: atom_id res chain seq x y z
N MET A 1 -41.28 -0.80 42.59
CA MET A 1 -41.57 -0.56 41.16
C MET A 1 -40.26 -0.81 40.41
N SER A 2 -40.09 -2.01 39.85
CA SER A 2 -38.85 -2.43 39.18
C SER A 2 -39.13 -2.52 37.68
N SER A 3 -38.69 -1.53 36.92
CA SER A 3 -38.85 -1.50 35.46
C SER A 3 -37.63 -2.15 34.80
N SER A 4 -37.78 -3.41 34.41
CA SER A 4 -36.77 -4.14 33.62
C SER A 4 -36.78 -3.65 32.17
N ALA A 5 -35.72 -2.93 31.78
CA ALA A 5 -35.52 -2.49 30.41
C ALA A 5 -35.03 -3.67 29.54
N SER A 6 -35.95 -4.27 28.77
CA SER A 6 -35.61 -5.25 27.74
C SER A 6 -34.94 -4.57 26.54
N SER A 7 -33.61 -4.61 26.49
CA SER A 7 -32.84 -4.21 25.31
C SER A 7 -33.04 -5.20 24.16
N LYS A 8 -33.90 -4.84 23.20
CA LYS A 8 -34.02 -5.55 21.92
C LYS A 8 -32.71 -5.40 21.14
N LYS A 9 -31.85 -6.43 21.16
CA LYS A 9 -30.74 -6.56 20.21
C LYS A 9 -31.30 -6.74 18.81
N SER A 10 -31.36 -5.65 18.04
CA SER A 10 -31.65 -5.68 16.61
C SER A 10 -30.61 -6.55 15.91
N LYS A 11 -30.98 -7.75 15.47
CA LYS A 11 -30.16 -8.59 14.58
C LYS A 11 -29.89 -7.78 13.31
N ARG A 12 -28.68 -7.25 13.18
CA ARG A 12 -28.19 -6.59 11.97
C ARG A 12 -28.18 -7.65 10.87
N GLN A 13 -29.12 -7.56 9.93
CA GLN A 13 -29.16 -8.43 8.76
C GLN A 13 -27.84 -8.24 8.00
N THR A 14 -26.94 -9.22 8.08
CA THR A 14 -25.71 -9.24 7.29
C THR A 14 -26.07 -9.59 5.86
N ASN A 15 -26.26 -8.55 5.04
CA ASN A 15 -26.39 -8.71 3.59
C ASN A 15 -25.02 -9.09 3.02
N GLY A 16 -24.64 -10.35 3.18
CA GLY A 16 -23.42 -10.91 2.59
C GLY A 16 -23.54 -11.00 1.07
N ILE A 17 -22.40 -11.05 0.41
CA ILE A 17 -22.33 -11.11 -1.07
C ILE A 17 -21.94 -12.52 -1.50
N LYS A 18 -22.55 -13.01 -2.58
CA LYS A 18 -22.17 -14.30 -3.18
C LYS A 18 -20.74 -14.26 -3.69
N LEU A 19 -19.98 -15.33 -3.48
CA LEU A 19 -18.61 -15.48 -3.98
C LEU A 19 -18.50 -15.19 -5.49
N ALA A 20 -19.47 -15.62 -6.29
CA ALA A 20 -19.52 -15.36 -7.73
C ALA A 20 -19.45 -13.86 -8.07
N THR A 21 -20.08 -13.00 -7.26
CA THR A 21 -20.01 -11.54 -7.45
C THR A 21 -18.62 -11.00 -7.16
N VAL A 22 -17.96 -11.50 -6.11
CA VAL A 22 -16.58 -11.13 -5.79
C VAL A 22 -15.62 -11.64 -6.87
N SER A 23 -15.84 -12.85 -7.39
CA SER A 23 -15.08 -13.38 -8.53
C SER A 23 -15.21 -12.49 -9.77
N SER A 24 -16.40 -11.97 -10.06
CA SER A 24 -16.61 -11.00 -11.15
C SER A 24 -15.85 -9.69 -10.90
N TRP A 25 -15.80 -9.22 -9.65
CA TRP A 25 -15.04 -8.02 -9.30
C TRP A 25 -13.54 -8.23 -9.44
N ILE A 26 -13.02 -9.39 -9.05
CA ILE A 26 -11.62 -9.76 -9.26
C ILE A 26 -11.29 -9.72 -10.76
N GLN A 27 -12.08 -10.39 -11.60
CA GLN A 27 -11.84 -10.38 -13.05
C GLN A 27 -11.87 -8.97 -13.65
N LYS A 28 -12.72 -8.08 -13.12
CA LYS A 28 -12.88 -6.72 -13.64
C LYS A 28 -11.83 -5.73 -13.14
N TYR A 29 -11.47 -5.79 -11.86
CA TYR A 29 -10.70 -4.76 -11.17
C TYR A 29 -9.34 -5.25 -10.64
N ASP A 30 -9.19 -6.54 -10.41
CA ASP A 30 -7.97 -7.15 -9.89
C ASP A 30 -7.58 -8.38 -10.72
N LYS A 31 -7.29 -8.14 -12.02
CA LYS A 31 -6.99 -9.20 -12.99
C LYS A 31 -5.85 -10.11 -12.53
N ASN A 32 -4.90 -9.55 -11.79
CA ASN A 32 -3.72 -10.27 -11.31
C ASN A 32 -3.90 -10.83 -9.88
N LYS A 33 -5.08 -10.64 -9.26
CA LYS A 33 -5.38 -11.04 -7.86
C LYS A 33 -4.36 -10.52 -6.85
N THR A 34 -3.84 -9.31 -7.08
CA THR A 34 -2.70 -8.78 -6.32
C THR A 34 -3.12 -8.03 -5.06
N TRP A 35 -4.35 -7.52 -5.01
CA TRP A 35 -4.72 -6.56 -3.96
C TRP A 35 -6.05 -6.85 -3.28
N LEU A 36 -7.02 -7.49 -3.91
CA LEU A 36 -8.32 -7.75 -3.30
C LEU A 36 -8.27 -9.01 -2.44
N ASP A 37 -8.62 -8.89 -1.16
CA ASP A 37 -8.81 -10.03 -0.26
C ASP A 37 -10.26 -10.13 0.21
N TYR A 38 -10.69 -11.32 0.57
CA TYR A 38 -12.03 -11.54 1.08
C TYR A 38 -12.09 -12.70 2.07
N GLU A 39 -12.97 -12.58 3.06
CA GLU A 39 -13.24 -13.63 4.05
C GLU A 39 -14.66 -14.19 3.83
N LEU A 40 -14.74 -15.52 3.85
CA LEU A 40 -15.98 -16.28 3.74
C LEU A 40 -16.53 -16.56 5.14
N GLU A 41 -17.83 -16.37 5.33
CA GLU A 41 -18.48 -16.65 6.61
C GLU A 41 -19.15 -18.04 6.61
N THR A 42 -19.93 -18.36 5.57
CA THR A 42 -20.53 -19.69 5.40
C THR A 42 -20.98 -19.90 3.94
N ALA A 43 -20.91 -21.13 3.43
CA ALA A 43 -21.54 -21.57 2.17
C ALA A 43 -21.37 -20.63 0.94
N GLY A 44 -20.17 -20.08 0.74
CA GLY A 44 -19.88 -19.22 -0.42
C GLY A 44 -20.40 -17.79 -0.31
N ILE A 45 -20.72 -17.33 0.90
CA ILE A 45 -21.06 -15.93 1.20
C ILE A 45 -19.83 -15.21 1.76
N VAL A 46 -19.47 -14.12 1.10
CA VAL A 46 -18.41 -13.19 1.52
C VAL A 46 -19.02 -12.16 2.47
N ASN A 47 -18.49 -12.11 3.69
CA ASN A 47 -18.92 -11.17 4.73
C ASN A 47 -17.98 -9.96 4.84
N LYS A 48 -16.74 -10.11 4.36
CA LYS A 48 -15.72 -9.08 4.49
C LYS A 48 -14.81 -9.03 3.28
N ILE A 49 -14.48 -7.82 2.84
CA ILE A 49 -13.50 -7.55 1.78
C ILE A 49 -12.46 -6.57 2.29
N SER A 50 -11.18 -6.82 2.01
CA SER A 50 -10.08 -5.93 2.36
C SER A 50 -9.11 -5.76 1.18
N CYS A 51 -8.21 -4.80 1.30
CA CYS A 51 -7.16 -4.52 0.32
C CYS A 51 -5.79 -4.86 0.91
N LYS A 52 -5.15 -5.91 0.40
CA LYS A 52 -3.83 -6.38 0.84
C LYS A 52 -2.76 -5.29 0.75
N LEU A 53 -2.77 -4.51 -0.33
CA LEU A 53 -1.79 -3.44 -0.54
C LEU A 53 -1.96 -2.32 0.49
N CYS A 54 -3.19 -1.88 0.73
CA CYS A 54 -3.45 -0.83 1.70
C CYS A 54 -3.16 -1.29 3.13
N THR A 55 -3.43 -2.56 3.45
CA THR A 55 -3.06 -3.15 4.75
C THR A 55 -1.55 -3.23 4.90
N LYS A 56 -0.83 -3.68 3.87
CA LYS A 56 0.65 -3.78 3.88
C LYS A 56 1.35 -2.43 4.04
N TYR A 57 0.83 -1.38 3.40
CA TYR A 57 1.44 -0.04 3.43
C TYR A 57 0.70 0.96 4.31
N GLU A 58 -0.14 0.50 5.25
CA GLU A 58 -0.93 1.37 6.12
C GLU A 58 -0.08 2.48 6.75
N ASN A 59 1.07 2.12 7.32
CA ASN A 59 2.00 3.04 7.96
C ASN A 59 2.54 4.14 7.04
N LYS A 60 2.54 3.90 5.72
CA LYS A 60 3.01 4.87 4.71
C LYS A 60 1.88 5.71 4.12
N ILE A 61 0.63 5.24 4.21
CA ILE A 61 -0.52 5.90 3.57
C ILE A 61 -1.48 6.56 4.57
N ASN A 62 -1.35 6.30 5.88
CA ASN A 62 -2.22 6.81 6.96
C ASN A 62 -2.38 8.34 6.99
N GLY A 63 -1.40 9.11 6.52
CA GLY A 63 -1.44 10.57 6.42
C GLY A 63 -1.98 11.11 5.09
N SER A 64 -2.51 10.26 4.21
CA SER A 64 -3.02 10.69 2.91
C SER A 64 -4.39 11.37 3.05
N ARG A 65 -4.66 12.33 2.16
CA ARG A 65 -5.97 12.98 2.08
C ARG A 65 -7.07 11.93 1.85
N ASN A 66 -8.19 12.05 2.58
CA ASN A 66 -9.33 11.13 2.51
C ASN A 66 -8.99 9.66 2.83
N PHE A 67 -8.00 9.43 3.68
CA PHE A 67 -7.68 8.09 4.15
C PHE A 67 -8.88 7.44 4.86
N ASN A 68 -9.35 6.31 4.32
CA ASN A 68 -10.42 5.52 4.89
C ASN A 68 -9.92 4.11 5.22
N ARG A 69 -9.92 3.76 6.50
CA ARG A 69 -9.51 2.44 7.02
C ARG A 69 -10.47 1.30 6.69
N ALA A 70 -11.63 1.57 6.09
CA ALA A 70 -12.62 0.54 5.76
C ALA A 70 -12.03 -0.61 4.91
N PHE A 71 -11.10 -0.32 3.99
CA PHE A 71 -10.46 -1.35 3.17
C PHE A 71 -9.24 -2.00 3.84
N ILE A 72 -8.76 -1.47 4.96
CA ILE A 72 -7.64 -2.04 5.73
C ILE A 72 -8.18 -3.00 6.79
N VAL A 73 -9.13 -2.51 7.60
CA VAL A 73 -9.78 -3.31 8.65
C VAL A 73 -10.71 -4.35 8.03
N GLY A 74 -11.27 -4.04 6.87
CA GLY A 74 -12.21 -4.87 6.12
C GLY A 74 -13.61 -4.26 6.11
N THR A 75 -14.16 -4.18 4.91
CA THR A 75 -15.49 -3.62 4.64
C THR A 75 -16.51 -4.74 4.74
N THR A 76 -17.61 -4.50 5.46
CA THR A 76 -18.65 -5.51 5.74
C THR A 76 -20.05 -4.98 5.47
N GLY A 77 -21.05 -5.87 5.34
CA GLY A 77 -22.47 -5.53 5.25
C GLY A 77 -22.81 -4.60 4.08
N SER A 78 -23.60 -3.54 4.33
CA SER A 78 -24.12 -2.63 3.28
C SER A 78 -23.05 -1.83 2.53
N ALA A 79 -21.81 -1.79 3.04
CA ALA A 79 -20.67 -1.16 2.40
C ALA A 79 -19.96 -2.09 1.40
N LEU A 80 -20.28 -3.38 1.38
CA LEU A 80 -19.87 -4.29 0.32
C LEU A 80 -20.67 -3.96 -0.95
N LYS A 81 -20.14 -3.07 -1.79
CA LYS A 81 -20.76 -2.71 -3.08
C LYS A 81 -19.65 -2.47 -4.10
N ALA A 82 -19.93 -2.80 -5.36
CA ALA A 82 -18.99 -2.57 -6.46
C ALA A 82 -18.59 -1.10 -6.59
N ASP A 83 -19.50 -0.18 -6.26
CA ASP A 83 -19.24 1.26 -6.27
C ASP A 83 -18.17 1.67 -5.24
N ASN A 84 -18.21 1.09 -4.04
CA ASN A 84 -17.20 1.34 -3.01
C ASN A 84 -15.84 0.78 -3.44
N LEU A 85 -15.83 -0.37 -4.11
CA LEU A 85 -14.61 -0.93 -4.70
C LEU A 85 -14.03 0.01 -5.77
N ARG A 86 -14.87 0.54 -6.67
CA ARG A 86 -14.45 1.50 -7.70
C ARG A 86 -13.86 2.76 -7.10
N LYS A 87 -14.54 3.34 -6.10
CA LYS A 87 -14.07 4.53 -5.36
C LYS A 87 -12.75 4.28 -4.65
N HIS A 88 -12.55 3.08 -4.13
CA HIS A 88 -11.29 2.70 -3.50
C HIS A 88 -10.12 2.67 -4.48
N ILE A 89 -10.29 2.07 -5.65
CA ILE A 89 -9.20 1.91 -6.64
C ILE A 89 -8.67 3.27 -7.11
N ILE A 90 -9.55 4.26 -7.26
CA ILE A 90 -9.16 5.62 -7.65
C ILE A 90 -8.71 6.51 -6.48
N SER A 91 -8.72 5.99 -5.25
CA SER A 91 -8.37 6.78 -4.08
C SER A 91 -6.85 6.94 -3.95
N ASP A 92 -6.41 8.15 -3.57
CA ASP A 92 -5.01 8.48 -3.27
C ASP A 92 -4.27 7.43 -2.42
N PRO A 93 -4.82 6.92 -1.30
CA PRO A 93 -4.12 5.91 -0.50
C PRO A 93 -3.88 4.61 -1.26
N HIS A 94 -4.83 4.17 -2.09
CA HIS A 94 -4.66 2.96 -2.91
C HIS A 94 -3.60 3.16 -4.00
N ILE A 95 -3.65 4.30 -4.71
CA ILE A 95 -2.66 4.65 -5.74
C ILE A 95 -1.24 4.67 -5.15
N LYS A 96 -1.06 5.29 -3.98
CA LYS A 96 0.23 5.30 -3.27
C LYS A 96 0.67 3.91 -2.84
N ALA A 97 -0.24 3.09 -2.33
CA ALA A 97 0.07 1.71 -1.95
C ALA A 97 0.58 0.89 -3.16
N VAL A 98 -0.06 1.03 -4.33
CA VAL A 98 0.39 0.41 -5.58
C VAL A 98 1.77 0.95 -6.00
N GLN A 99 2.02 2.25 -5.87
CA GLN A 99 3.34 2.83 -6.15
C GLN A 99 4.42 2.27 -5.22
N TYR A 100 4.12 2.05 -3.94
CA TYR A 100 5.08 1.43 -3.01
C TYR A 100 5.37 -0.02 -3.37
N GLU A 101 4.35 -0.80 -3.73
CA GLU A 101 4.53 -2.18 -4.20
C GLU A 101 5.45 -2.24 -5.44
N ASN A 102 5.20 -1.35 -6.41
CA ASN A 102 6.01 -1.28 -7.63
C ASN A 102 7.45 -0.81 -7.37
N LYS A 103 7.66 0.07 -6.37
CA LYS A 103 8.99 0.55 -6.00
C LYS A 103 9.83 -0.49 -5.26
N ILE A 104 9.20 -1.46 -4.60
CA ILE A 104 9.90 -2.51 -3.85
C ILE A 104 10.61 -3.52 -4.77
N GLY A 105 10.31 -3.51 -6.08
CA GLY A 105 11.05 -4.28 -7.08
C GLY A 105 12.24 -3.56 -7.72
N ILE A 106 12.48 -2.27 -7.44
CA ILE A 106 13.62 -1.53 -8.00
C ILE A 106 14.77 -1.65 -7.01
N PRO A 107 15.82 -2.46 -7.27
CA PRO A 107 16.97 -2.52 -6.40
C PRO A 107 17.57 -1.11 -6.27
N ALA A 108 18.07 -0.75 -5.09
CA ALA A 108 18.66 0.57 -4.84
C ALA A 108 19.71 0.95 -5.90
N ILE A 109 20.38 -0.05 -6.47
CA ILE A 109 21.32 0.09 -7.59
C ILE A 109 20.70 0.76 -8.82
N ASP A 110 19.43 0.48 -9.15
CA ASP A 110 18.77 1.04 -10.34
C ASP A 110 18.26 2.46 -10.10
N ILE A 111 17.97 2.79 -8.84
CA ILE A 111 17.69 4.18 -8.43
C ILE A 111 18.99 4.99 -8.54
N ILE A 112 20.10 4.43 -8.07
CA ILE A 112 21.43 5.06 -8.15
C ILE A 112 21.85 5.22 -9.62
N ARG A 113 21.64 4.21 -10.48
CA ARG A 113 21.94 4.29 -11.93
C ARG A 113 21.16 5.37 -12.68
N LYS A 114 19.95 5.71 -12.20
CA LYS A 114 19.13 6.79 -12.76
C LYS A 114 19.47 8.16 -12.17
N ALA A 115 20.29 8.24 -11.12
CA ALA A 115 20.72 9.52 -10.59
C ALA A 115 21.58 10.24 -11.64
N PRO A 116 21.34 11.53 -11.91
CA PRO A 116 22.13 12.31 -12.88
C PRO A 116 23.63 12.24 -12.60
N ILE A 117 23.99 12.26 -11.31
CA ILE A 117 25.38 12.11 -10.85
C ILE A 117 25.99 10.81 -11.35
N PHE A 118 25.27 9.69 -11.25
CA PHE A 118 25.79 8.39 -11.68
C PHE A 118 25.89 8.28 -13.19
N GLN A 119 24.94 8.86 -13.94
CA GLN A 119 25.00 8.89 -15.41
C GLN A 119 26.19 9.70 -15.91
N SER A 120 26.40 10.90 -15.37
CA SER A 120 27.57 11.73 -15.68
C SER A 120 28.89 11.06 -15.30
N PHE A 121 28.89 10.23 -14.25
CA PHE A 121 30.07 9.49 -13.82
C PHE A 121 30.37 8.25 -14.67
N SER A 122 29.33 7.58 -15.16
CA SER A 122 29.46 6.34 -15.94
C SER A 122 30.07 6.55 -17.34
N GLY A 123 30.03 7.77 -17.87
CA GLY A 123 30.64 8.15 -19.14
C GLY A 123 31.92 8.99 -19.01
N ALA A 124 32.44 9.18 -17.80
CA ALA A 124 33.64 9.97 -17.56
C ALA A 124 34.92 9.15 -17.77
N GLU A 125 35.99 9.82 -18.20
CA GLU A 125 37.34 9.22 -18.30
C GLU A 125 37.83 8.65 -16.96
N GLU A 126 38.62 7.58 -17.03
CA GLU A 126 39.13 6.82 -15.87
C GLU A 126 39.84 7.73 -14.85
N GLU A 127 40.61 8.72 -15.33
CA GLU A 127 41.32 9.70 -14.48
C GLU A 127 40.35 10.58 -13.66
N THR A 128 39.23 10.99 -14.26
CA THR A 128 38.20 11.80 -13.59
C THR A 128 37.46 10.95 -12.56
N ARG A 129 37.25 9.67 -12.87
CA ARG A 129 36.62 8.70 -11.98
C ARG A 129 37.45 8.47 -10.71
N GLU A 130 38.77 8.31 -10.84
CA GLU A 130 39.67 8.19 -9.70
C GLU A 130 39.73 9.45 -8.84
N ARG A 131 39.79 10.64 -9.46
CA ARG A 131 39.82 11.92 -8.72
C ARG A 131 38.59 12.09 -7.85
N VAL A 132 37.41 11.84 -8.41
CA VAL A 132 36.16 11.99 -7.67
C VAL A 132 35.97 10.87 -6.63
N SER A 133 36.45 9.65 -6.89
CA SER A 133 36.48 8.60 -5.85
C SER A 133 37.28 9.05 -4.62
N LYS A 134 38.48 9.61 -4.83
CA LYS A 134 39.31 10.15 -3.73
C LYS A 134 38.61 11.28 -2.98
N LEU A 135 37.87 12.15 -3.68
CA LEU A 135 37.10 13.22 -3.04
C LEU A 135 35.96 12.68 -2.17
N PHE A 136 35.28 11.62 -2.62
CA PHE A 136 34.27 10.95 -1.80
C PHE A 136 34.88 10.29 -0.57
N ASP A 137 36.04 9.63 -0.69
CA ASP A 137 36.75 9.03 0.44
C ASP A 137 37.17 10.10 1.46
N ILE A 138 37.73 11.23 1.01
CA ILE A 138 38.08 12.36 1.88
C ILE A 138 36.84 12.90 2.58
N ALA A 139 35.76 13.20 1.84
CA ALA A 139 34.52 13.73 2.41
C ALA A 139 33.90 12.76 3.43
N TYR A 140 33.93 11.46 3.16
CA TYR A 140 33.42 10.43 4.06
C TYR A 140 34.25 10.32 5.33
N THR A 141 35.57 10.43 5.20
CA THR A 141 36.52 10.43 6.32
C THR A 141 36.35 11.68 7.18
N CYS A 142 36.21 12.86 6.57
CA CYS A 142 35.93 14.12 7.27
C CYS A 142 34.56 14.15 7.96
N LYS A 143 33.56 13.43 7.43
CA LYS A 143 32.23 13.34 8.07
C LYS A 143 32.20 12.37 9.24
N ARG A 144 33.01 11.29 9.19
CA ARG A 144 33.11 10.30 10.26
C ARG A 144 34.08 10.69 11.36
N GLY A 145 35.15 11.43 11.03
CA GLY A 145 36.04 12.02 12.00
C GLY A 145 35.50 13.36 12.47
N ASN A 146 35.06 13.46 13.72
CA ASN A 146 34.96 14.74 14.40
C ASN A 146 36.33 15.43 14.35
N PHE A 147 36.55 16.32 13.37
CA PHE A 147 37.62 17.30 13.43
C PHE A 147 37.24 18.32 14.50
N ILE A 148 37.64 18.01 15.74
CA ILE A 148 37.70 18.96 16.85
C ILE A 148 38.89 19.86 16.53
N PHE A 149 38.62 21.11 16.19
CA PHE A 149 39.60 22.20 16.27
C PHE A 149 39.69 22.68 17.71
#